data_AF-A0A4Y7SS15-F1
#
_entry.id   AF-A0A4Y7SS15-F1
#
_cell.length_a   1.000
_cell.length_b   1.000
_cell.length_c   1.000
_cell.angle_alpha   90.00
_cell.angle_beta   90.00
_cell.angle_gamma   90.00
#
_symmetry.space_group_name_H-M   'P 1'
#
loop_
_entity.id
_entity.type
_entity.pdbx_description
1 polymer ?
#
loop_
_entity_poly.entity_id
_entity_poly.type
_entity_poly.pdbx_seq_one_letter_code
_entity_poly.pdbx_strand_id
1 'polypeptide(L)'
;MEREAKEAKHAEHAEAEAAVTRLWSKENTSSSTEPSPYDPPELDAYLYHCGVYGSDCLGPKLVYRTSRDKEPFTPPVGPDAPRRLMSLRRPPQNHRFTRDNLWEVVVGHEAIKLLDKHDIRCKSLQLVRFAWEAESDEEATRDANGYYVSGQDGPLHITPVTIWVGVDPGSTTGEKAHHASAEILALLRQHDVTDVEVAYHELEIWSRWP
;
A
#
# COMPACT_ATOMS: atom_id res chain seq x y z
N MET A 1 20.35 7.63 26.28
CA MET A 1 19.56 8.21 25.17
C MET A 1 20.06 7.80 23.78
N GLU A 2 21.24 8.22 23.31
CA GLU A 2 21.67 7.86 21.92
C GLU A 2 22.04 6.37 21.74
N ARG A 3 22.59 5.71 22.78
CA ARG A 3 22.87 4.26 22.74
C ARG A 3 21.60 3.42 22.78
N GLU A 4 20.65 3.76 23.65
CA GLU A 4 19.36 3.06 23.78
C GLU A 4 18.53 3.15 22.50
N ALA A 5 18.53 4.31 21.82
CA ALA A 5 17.85 4.46 20.53
C ALA A 5 18.48 3.60 19.42
N LYS A 6 19.82 3.43 19.43
CA LYS A 6 20.53 2.57 18.48
C LYS A 6 20.26 1.08 18.74
N GLU A 7 20.22 0.67 20.00
CA GLU A 7 19.92 -0.70 20.40
C GLU A 7 18.47 -1.10 20.08
N ALA A 8 17.51 -0.21 20.34
CA ALA A 8 16.10 -0.43 20.00
C ALA A 8 15.90 -0.64 18.49
N LYS A 9 16.51 0.23 17.66
CA LYS A 9 16.43 0.12 16.20
C LYS A 9 17.05 -1.17 15.66
N HIS A 10 18.12 -1.66 16.29
CA HIS A 10 18.76 -2.91 15.88
C HIS A 10 17.91 -4.14 16.24
N ALA A 11 17.25 -4.11 17.40
CA ALA A 11 16.34 -5.18 17.82
C ALA A 11 15.11 -5.28 16.91
N GLU A 12 14.50 -4.13 16.59
CA GLU A 12 13.35 -4.01 15.67
C GLU A 12 13.69 -4.58 14.27
N HIS A 13 14.83 -4.20 13.70
CA HIS A 13 15.30 -4.74 12.42
C HIS A 13 15.51 -6.27 12.47
N ALA A 14 16.13 -6.79 13.53
CA ALA A 14 16.39 -8.22 13.66
C ALA A 14 15.09 -9.04 13.78
N GLU A 15 14.08 -8.51 14.45
CA GLU A 15 12.77 -9.14 14.54
C GLU A 15 12.03 -9.11 13.21
N ALA A 16 12.08 -8.00 12.49
CA ALA A 16 11.46 -7.87 11.18
C ALA A 16 12.07 -8.89 10.20
N GLU A 17 13.39 -9.09 10.21
CA GLU A 17 14.06 -10.13 9.42
C GLU A 17 13.66 -11.57 9.84
N ALA A 18 13.45 -11.81 11.14
CA ALA A 18 12.96 -13.09 11.61
C ALA A 18 11.50 -13.34 11.18
N ALA A 19 10.66 -12.30 11.15
CA ALA A 19 9.28 -12.37 10.68
C ALA A 19 9.22 -12.66 9.18
N VAL A 20 10.08 -12.01 8.38
CA VAL A 20 10.30 -12.27 6.96
C VAL A 20 10.70 -13.75 6.77
N THR A 21 11.73 -14.23 7.47
CA THR A 21 12.15 -15.64 7.38
C THR A 21 11.01 -16.63 7.68
N ARG A 22 10.16 -16.32 8.67
CA ARG A 22 8.98 -17.12 9.00
C ARG A 22 7.92 -17.08 7.90
N LEU A 23 7.74 -15.95 7.23
CA LEU A 23 6.79 -15.78 6.14
C LEU A 23 7.12 -16.71 4.96
N TRP A 24 8.39 -16.73 4.53
CA TRP A 24 8.87 -17.68 3.49
C TRP A 24 8.73 -19.15 3.92
N SER A 25 8.90 -19.44 5.20
CA SER A 25 8.73 -20.81 5.72
C SER A 25 7.27 -21.27 5.67
N LYS A 26 6.31 -20.35 5.84
CA LYS A 26 4.86 -20.62 5.78
C LYS A 26 4.37 -20.83 4.36
N GLU A 27 4.89 -20.11 3.37
CA GLU A 27 4.52 -20.29 1.96
C GLU A 27 4.76 -21.74 1.49
N ASN A 28 5.82 -22.38 2.01
CA ASN A 28 6.12 -23.79 1.76
C ASN A 28 5.17 -24.79 2.46
N THR A 29 4.25 -24.31 3.31
CA THR A 29 3.30 -25.13 4.06
C THR A 29 1.88 -24.85 3.58
N SER A 30 1.31 -25.75 2.78
CA SER A 30 -0.04 -25.58 2.22
C SER A 30 -1.13 -25.48 3.29
N SER A 31 -1.84 -24.35 3.30
CA SER A 31 -3.10 -24.16 4.03
C SER A 31 -4.28 -24.81 3.28
N SER A 32 -5.24 -25.38 4.00
CA SER A 32 -6.40 -26.11 3.45
C SER A 32 -7.65 -25.24 3.24
N THR A 33 -7.58 -23.92 3.42
CA THR A 33 -8.68 -22.99 3.17
C THR A 33 -8.42 -22.26 1.86
N GLU A 34 -9.32 -22.37 0.88
CA GLU A 34 -9.24 -21.60 -0.35
C GLU A 34 -9.43 -20.11 -0.02
N PRO A 35 -8.43 -19.25 -0.28
CA PRO A 35 -8.55 -17.82 -0.03
C PRO A 35 -9.56 -17.17 -0.99
N SER A 36 -10.12 -16.04 -0.61
CA SER A 36 -10.94 -15.24 -1.55
C SER A 36 -10.10 -14.90 -2.77
N PRO A 37 -10.65 -14.90 -4.01
CA PRO A 37 -9.89 -14.46 -5.18
C PRO A 37 -9.40 -13.02 -5.04
N TYR A 38 -9.98 -12.22 -4.13
CA TYR A 38 -9.60 -10.83 -3.89
C TYR A 38 -8.54 -10.65 -2.80
N ASP A 39 -8.25 -11.70 -2.02
CA ASP A 39 -7.18 -11.63 -1.02
C ASP A 39 -5.81 -11.66 -1.74
N PRO A 40 -4.86 -10.78 -1.38
CA PRO A 40 -3.52 -10.85 -1.93
C PRO A 40 -2.81 -12.12 -1.44
N PRO A 41 -1.89 -12.69 -2.25
CA PRO A 41 -0.96 -13.73 -1.78
C PRO A 41 -0.21 -13.28 -0.51
N GLU A 42 0.20 -14.22 0.33
CA GLU A 42 0.78 -13.88 1.66
C GLU A 42 2.01 -12.96 1.56
N LEU A 43 2.92 -13.22 0.60
CA LEU A 43 4.07 -12.35 0.37
C LEU A 43 3.67 -10.94 -0.10
N ASP A 44 2.70 -10.82 -1.02
CA ASP A 44 2.17 -9.53 -1.48
C ASP A 44 1.54 -8.77 -0.29
N ALA A 45 0.75 -9.47 0.54
CA ALA A 45 0.11 -8.89 1.71
C ALA A 45 1.08 -8.18 2.66
N TYR A 46 2.25 -8.77 2.94
CA TYR A 46 3.19 -8.24 3.93
C TYR A 46 4.35 -7.42 3.34
N LEU A 47 4.70 -7.63 2.07
CA LEU A 47 5.85 -6.98 1.44
C LEU A 47 5.47 -5.86 0.48
N TYR A 48 4.20 -5.77 0.05
CA TYR A 48 3.80 -4.75 -0.93
C TYR A 48 4.16 -3.33 -0.45
N HIS A 49 3.80 -2.97 0.78
CA HIS A 49 4.11 -1.64 1.33
C HIS A 49 5.47 -1.57 2.06
N CYS A 50 6.40 -2.50 1.81
CA CYS A 50 7.71 -2.52 2.47
C CYS A 50 8.40 -1.15 2.37
N GLY A 51 8.94 -0.62 3.47
CA GLY A 51 9.56 0.70 3.54
C GLY A 51 8.61 1.86 3.87
N VAL A 52 7.30 1.66 3.80
CA VAL A 52 6.33 2.67 4.24
C VAL A 52 6.30 2.71 5.77
N TYR A 53 6.68 3.87 6.34
CA TYR A 53 6.87 4.18 7.78
C TYR A 53 8.25 3.94 8.41
N GLY A 54 9.22 3.41 7.65
CA GLY A 54 10.64 3.40 8.03
C GLY A 54 11.07 2.22 8.93
N SER A 55 12.33 1.81 8.74
CA SER A 55 13.10 0.67 9.33
C SER A 55 12.51 -0.73 9.29
N ASP A 56 11.20 -0.89 9.19
CA ASP A 56 10.62 -2.22 9.15
C ASP A 56 10.69 -2.77 7.73
N CYS A 57 11.31 -3.94 7.68
CA CYS A 57 11.33 -4.85 6.54
C CYS A 57 9.93 -5.27 6.05
N LEU A 58 8.89 -4.97 6.85
CA LEU A 58 7.49 -5.23 6.60
C LEU A 58 6.77 -3.89 6.54
N GLY A 59 5.88 -3.75 5.57
CA GLY A 59 4.98 -2.60 5.50
C GLY A 59 3.65 -2.88 6.19
N PRO A 60 2.76 -1.88 6.27
CA PRO A 60 1.37 -2.11 6.64
C PRO A 60 0.76 -3.21 5.77
N LYS A 61 0.20 -4.23 6.43
CA LYS A 61 -0.34 -5.40 5.74
C LYS A 61 -1.44 -4.99 4.77
N LEU A 62 -1.22 -5.28 3.49
CA LEU A 62 -2.17 -5.07 2.41
C LEU A 62 -3.34 -6.06 2.57
N VAL A 63 -4.56 -5.52 2.53
CA VAL A 63 -5.82 -6.28 2.54
C VAL A 63 -6.34 -6.45 1.12
N TYR A 64 -6.25 -5.40 0.31
CA TYR A 64 -6.77 -5.37 -1.05
C TYR A 64 -6.20 -4.17 -1.82
N ARG A 65 -5.99 -4.31 -3.13
CA ARG A 65 -5.71 -3.18 -4.03
C ARG A 65 -6.33 -3.39 -5.41
N THR A 66 -6.85 -2.32 -6.00
CA THR A 66 -7.47 -2.36 -7.33
C THR A 66 -6.45 -2.54 -8.47
N SER A 67 -5.17 -2.25 -8.23
CA SER A 67 -4.10 -2.38 -9.22
C SER A 67 -3.55 -3.79 -9.38
N ARG A 68 -3.91 -4.74 -8.51
CA ARG A 68 -3.26 -6.06 -8.45
C ARG A 68 -3.17 -6.77 -9.80
N ASP A 69 -4.22 -6.67 -10.62
CA ASP A 69 -4.26 -7.35 -11.93
C ASP A 69 -3.50 -6.58 -13.03
N LYS A 70 -3.38 -5.26 -12.90
CA LYS A 70 -2.66 -4.39 -13.86
C LYS A 70 -1.16 -4.30 -13.56
N GLU A 71 -0.83 -4.32 -12.28
CA GLU A 71 0.53 -4.23 -11.75
C GLU A 71 0.76 -5.36 -10.73
N PRO A 72 1.01 -6.60 -11.22
CA PRO A 72 1.26 -7.75 -10.36
C PRO A 72 2.49 -7.52 -9.49
N PHE A 73 2.39 -7.93 -8.22
CA PHE A 73 3.54 -7.92 -7.33
C PHE A 73 4.48 -9.07 -7.69
N THR A 74 5.77 -8.76 -7.86
CA THR A 74 6.81 -9.76 -8.05
C THR A 74 7.56 -9.94 -6.73
N PRO A 75 7.44 -11.10 -6.06
CA PRO A 75 8.11 -11.32 -4.79
C PRO A 75 9.63 -11.37 -4.95
N PRO A 76 10.40 -10.99 -3.92
CA PRO A 76 11.85 -11.15 -3.92
C PRO A 76 12.23 -12.62 -4.08
N VAL A 77 13.38 -12.89 -4.74
CA VAL A 77 13.89 -14.25 -4.96
C VAL A 77 14.58 -14.80 -3.71
N GLY A 78 13.79 -15.01 -2.65
CA GLY A 78 14.24 -15.49 -1.35
C GLY A 78 14.28 -14.41 -0.27
N PRO A 79 14.48 -14.81 1.00
CA PRO A 79 14.37 -13.91 2.15
C PRO A 79 15.47 -12.83 2.19
N ASP A 80 16.66 -13.13 1.66
CA ASP A 80 17.81 -12.21 1.66
C ASP A 80 17.87 -11.29 0.44
N ALA A 81 16.95 -11.46 -0.53
CA ALA A 81 16.91 -10.65 -1.73
C ALA A 81 16.54 -9.19 -1.39
N PRO A 82 17.11 -8.20 -2.11
CA PRO A 82 16.73 -6.82 -1.93
C PRO A 82 15.23 -6.66 -2.17
N ARG A 83 14.58 -5.90 -1.28
CA ARG A 83 13.15 -5.63 -1.34
C ARG A 83 12.91 -4.28 -1.98
N ARG A 84 11.79 -4.17 -2.68
CA ARG A 84 11.23 -2.89 -3.15
C ARG A 84 10.88 -2.04 -1.94
N LEU A 85 11.60 -0.92 -1.76
CA LEU A 85 11.32 0.03 -0.69
C LEU A 85 10.41 1.14 -1.20
N MET A 86 9.16 1.10 -0.78
CA MET A 86 8.16 2.11 -1.11
C MET A 86 8.28 3.33 -0.19
N SER A 87 8.05 4.49 -0.78
CA SER A 87 7.95 5.78 -0.10
C SER A 87 6.63 6.47 -0.45
N LEU A 88 6.05 7.18 0.52
CA LEU A 88 4.85 7.97 0.30
C LEU A 88 5.19 9.30 -0.38
N ARG A 89 4.42 9.62 -1.42
CA ARG A 89 4.48 10.89 -2.14
C ARG A 89 3.10 11.56 -2.10
N ARG A 90 3.11 12.89 -2.12
CA ARG A 90 1.87 13.65 -2.26
C ARG A 90 1.35 13.56 -3.70
N PRO A 91 0.02 13.52 -3.88
CA PRO A 91 -0.58 13.71 -5.20
C PRO A 91 -0.11 15.03 -5.82
N PRO A 92 0.08 15.09 -7.15
CA PRO A 92 0.56 16.30 -7.78
C PRO A 92 -0.50 17.41 -7.71
N GLN A 93 -0.06 18.67 -7.62
CA GLN A 93 -0.95 19.81 -7.39
C GLN A 93 -1.98 20.02 -8.52
N ASN A 94 -1.63 19.59 -9.73
CA ASN A 94 -2.49 19.66 -10.90
C ASN A 94 -3.49 18.49 -11.01
N HIS A 95 -3.41 17.49 -10.12
CA HIS A 95 -4.40 16.41 -10.05
C HIS A 95 -5.76 16.98 -9.65
N ARG A 96 -6.86 16.47 -10.23
CA ARG A 96 -8.22 16.97 -9.98
C ARG A 96 -8.58 17.05 -8.49
N PHE A 97 -8.19 16.03 -7.72
CA PHE A 97 -8.40 16.03 -6.27
C PHE A 97 -7.79 17.23 -5.55
N THR A 98 -6.59 17.64 -5.96
CA THR A 98 -5.85 18.72 -5.32
C THR A 98 -6.25 20.09 -5.89
N ARG A 99 -6.47 20.18 -7.21
CA ARG A 99 -6.76 21.43 -7.91
C ARG A 99 -8.14 22.00 -7.56
N ASP A 100 -9.14 21.13 -7.52
CA ASP A 100 -10.54 21.55 -7.39
C ASP A 100 -11.07 21.37 -5.96
N ASN A 101 -10.16 21.05 -5.01
CA ASN A 101 -10.47 20.66 -3.63
C ASN A 101 -11.54 19.54 -3.53
N LEU A 102 -11.65 18.73 -4.58
CA LEU A 102 -12.72 17.73 -4.74
C LEU A 102 -12.65 16.66 -3.66
N TRP A 103 -11.44 16.35 -3.19
CA TRP A 103 -11.21 15.42 -2.09
C TRP A 103 -11.91 15.87 -0.80
N GLU A 104 -11.64 17.09 -0.36
CA GLU A 104 -12.17 17.65 0.90
C GLU A 104 -13.67 17.95 0.82
N VAL A 105 -14.16 18.41 -0.34
CA VAL A 105 -15.54 18.90 -0.45
C VAL A 105 -16.55 17.77 -0.67
N VAL A 106 -16.18 16.70 -1.39
CA VAL A 106 -17.14 15.67 -1.82
C VAL A 106 -16.60 14.26 -1.61
N VAL A 107 -15.45 13.96 -2.22
CA VAL A 107 -15.05 12.56 -2.44
C VAL A 107 -14.67 11.86 -1.14
N GLY A 108 -13.99 12.53 -0.21
CA GLY A 108 -13.61 11.92 1.08
C GLY A 108 -14.83 11.49 1.89
N HIS A 109 -15.84 12.35 1.98
CA HIS A 109 -17.06 12.06 2.74
C HIS A 109 -17.92 10.98 2.09
N GLU A 110 -18.12 11.03 0.77
CA GLU A 110 -18.90 10.02 0.06
C GLU A 110 -18.19 8.67 0.04
N ALA A 111 -16.84 8.64 -0.05
CA ALA A 111 -16.07 7.42 0.10
C ALA A 111 -16.28 6.79 1.48
N ILE A 112 -16.27 7.56 2.57
CA ILE A 112 -16.55 7.03 3.91
C ILE A 112 -17.95 6.41 4.00
N LYS A 113 -18.98 7.07 3.45
CA LYS A 113 -20.35 6.50 3.42
C LYS A 113 -20.41 5.17 2.66
N LEU A 114 -19.67 5.06 1.55
CA LEU A 114 -19.58 3.82 0.79
C LEU A 114 -18.84 2.74 1.58
N LEU A 115 -17.77 3.07 2.31
CA LEU A 115 -17.09 2.14 3.21
C LEU A 115 -18.04 1.64 4.31
N ASP A 116 -18.77 2.55 4.96
CA ASP A 116 -19.74 2.21 6.01
C ASP A 116 -20.86 1.30 5.49
N LYS A 117 -21.35 1.53 4.26
CA LYS A 117 -22.35 0.68 3.59
C LYS A 117 -21.90 -0.78 3.45
N HIS A 118 -20.60 -1.03 3.35
CA HIS A 118 -19.99 -2.36 3.23
C HIS A 118 -19.48 -2.90 4.57
N ASP A 119 -19.90 -2.29 5.69
CA ASP A 119 -19.44 -2.61 7.05
C ASP A 119 -17.91 -2.52 7.20
N ILE A 120 -17.28 -1.58 6.49
CA ILE A 120 -15.83 -1.32 6.58
C ILE A 120 -15.61 -0.11 7.47
N ARG A 121 -15.09 -0.36 8.67
CA ARG A 121 -14.77 0.72 9.61
C ARG A 121 -13.45 1.40 9.23
N CYS A 122 -13.54 2.48 8.48
CA CYS A 122 -12.40 3.31 8.12
C CYS A 122 -11.78 3.99 9.36
N LYS A 123 -10.46 3.84 9.54
CA LYS A 123 -9.68 4.49 10.61
C LYS A 123 -8.77 5.59 10.10
N SER A 124 -8.28 5.43 8.88
CA SER A 124 -7.55 6.48 8.19
C SER A 124 -7.93 6.44 6.71
N LEU A 125 -8.03 7.61 6.09
CA LEU A 125 -8.29 7.74 4.67
C LEU A 125 -7.32 8.78 4.12
N GLN A 126 -6.37 8.32 3.31
CA GLN A 126 -5.31 9.18 2.79
C GLN A 126 -5.31 9.18 1.28
N LEU A 127 -4.89 10.30 0.71
CA LEU A 127 -4.66 10.44 -0.72
C LEU A 127 -3.16 10.52 -0.97
N VAL A 128 -2.58 9.47 -1.52
CA VAL A 128 -1.12 9.30 -1.64
C VAL A 128 -0.73 8.82 -3.04
N ARG A 129 0.57 8.83 -3.32
CA ARG A 129 1.19 8.03 -4.38
C ARG A 129 2.31 7.21 -3.74
N PHE A 130 2.55 6.01 -4.24
CA PHE A 130 3.72 5.25 -3.85
C PHE A 130 4.83 5.48 -4.86
N ALA A 131 6.07 5.51 -4.38
CA ALA A 131 7.24 5.58 -5.23
C ALA A 131 8.36 4.67 -4.70
N TRP A 132 9.05 4.02 -5.62
CA TRP A 132 10.24 3.19 -5.34
C TRP A 132 11.25 3.36 -6.47
N GLU A 133 12.48 2.93 -6.23
CA GLU A 133 13.53 2.88 -7.26
C GLU A 133 13.17 1.87 -8.33
N ALA A 134 13.14 2.30 -9.58
CA ALA A 134 12.82 1.44 -10.71
C ALA A 134 13.98 0.48 -10.99
N GLU A 135 13.66 -0.78 -11.27
CA GLU A 135 14.65 -1.81 -11.60
C GLU A 135 15.01 -1.80 -13.09
N SER A 136 14.20 -1.14 -13.93
CA SER A 136 14.44 -0.99 -15.36
C SER A 136 13.90 0.32 -15.94
N ASP A 137 14.33 0.63 -17.16
CA ASP A 137 13.87 1.79 -17.93
C ASP A 137 12.37 1.70 -18.29
N GLU A 138 11.83 0.48 -18.44
CA GLU A 138 10.42 0.23 -18.71
C GLU A 138 9.54 0.47 -17.49
N GLU A 139 10.04 0.19 -16.29
CA GLU A 139 9.33 0.45 -15.03
C GLU A 139 9.39 1.93 -14.64
N ALA A 140 10.47 2.63 -14.99
CA ALA A 140 10.72 4.00 -14.61
C ALA A 140 9.63 4.98 -15.12
N THR A 141 9.15 5.82 -14.22
CA THR A 141 8.18 6.87 -14.54
C THR A 141 8.86 8.05 -15.22
N ARG A 142 8.25 8.52 -16.31
CA ARG A 142 8.65 9.74 -17.02
C ARG A 142 7.66 10.87 -16.76
N ASP A 143 8.18 12.09 -16.68
CA ASP A 143 7.37 13.31 -16.55
C ASP A 143 6.71 13.71 -17.87
N ALA A 144 5.96 14.82 -17.86
CA ALA A 144 5.27 15.34 -19.05
C ALA A 144 6.23 15.76 -20.19
N ASN A 145 7.52 15.96 -19.90
CA ASN A 145 8.55 16.29 -20.88
C ASN A 145 9.31 15.05 -21.35
N GLY A 146 8.99 13.87 -20.84
CA GLY A 146 9.64 12.60 -21.18
C GLY A 146 10.92 12.32 -20.39
N TYR A 147 11.26 13.11 -19.38
CA TYR A 147 12.42 12.86 -18.52
C TYR A 147 12.07 11.91 -17.39
N TYR A 148 13.02 11.07 -16.97
CA TYR A 148 12.86 10.23 -15.80
C TYR A 148 12.62 11.07 -14.55
N VAL A 149 11.67 10.64 -13.74
CA VAL A 149 11.52 11.20 -12.39
C VAL A 149 12.62 10.59 -11.53
N SER A 150 13.63 11.39 -11.16
CA SER A 150 14.79 10.91 -10.39
C SER A 150 14.53 10.89 -8.88
N GLY A 151 14.97 9.82 -8.24
CA GLY A 151 15.15 9.67 -6.80
C GLY A 151 16.58 9.97 -6.38
N GLN A 152 16.95 9.52 -5.18
CA GLN A 152 18.29 9.71 -4.66
C GLN A 152 19.32 8.84 -5.40
N ASP A 153 18.97 7.58 -5.65
CA ASP A 153 19.90 6.57 -6.16
C ASP A 153 19.57 6.07 -7.58
N GLY A 154 18.49 6.58 -8.21
CA GLY A 154 18.13 6.23 -9.58
C GLY A 154 16.77 6.78 -10.04
N PRO A 155 16.30 6.41 -11.24
CA PRO A 155 14.93 6.67 -11.68
C PRO A 155 13.90 6.04 -10.72
N LEU A 156 12.75 6.69 -10.56
CA LEU A 156 11.65 6.20 -9.74
C LEU A 156 10.53 5.64 -10.60
N HIS A 157 9.92 4.58 -10.10
CA HIS A 157 8.54 4.26 -10.43
C HIS A 157 7.61 5.05 -9.51
N ILE A 158 6.51 5.60 -10.04
CA ILE A 158 5.49 6.30 -9.25
C ILE A 158 4.10 5.83 -9.68
N THR A 159 3.38 5.23 -8.73
CA THR A 159 2.02 4.72 -8.97
C THR A 159 1.04 5.85 -9.33
N PRO A 160 -0.14 5.52 -9.87
CA PRO A 160 -1.29 6.44 -9.88
C PRO A 160 -1.63 6.95 -8.47
N VAL A 161 -2.51 7.95 -8.40
CA VAL A 161 -3.01 8.43 -7.11
C VAL A 161 -3.82 7.33 -6.43
N THR A 162 -3.52 7.02 -5.18
CA THR A 162 -4.18 5.98 -4.40
C THR A 162 -4.97 6.59 -3.26
N ILE A 163 -6.25 6.23 -3.17
CA ILE A 163 -7.03 6.33 -1.94
C ILE A 163 -6.61 5.15 -1.05
N TRP A 164 -5.84 5.46 -0.02
CA TRP A 164 -5.27 4.48 0.89
C TRP A 164 -6.08 4.44 2.18
N VAL A 165 -6.80 3.34 2.37
CA VAL A 165 -7.76 3.11 3.44
C VAL A 165 -7.11 2.28 4.53
N GLY A 166 -6.91 2.87 5.70
CA GLY A 166 -6.48 2.14 6.89
C GLY A 166 -7.67 1.59 7.67
N VAL A 167 -7.63 0.30 7.99
CA VAL A 167 -8.65 -0.43 8.75
C VAL A 167 -8.06 -1.10 9.98
N ASP A 168 -8.90 -1.48 10.95
CA ASP A 168 -8.45 -2.30 12.08
C ASP A 168 -8.00 -3.69 11.59
N PRO A 169 -6.96 -4.32 12.17
CA PRO A 169 -6.52 -5.65 11.77
C PRO A 169 -7.63 -6.69 11.81
N GLY A 170 -7.75 -7.48 10.73
CA GLY A 170 -8.77 -8.51 10.60
C GLY A 170 -10.23 -8.01 10.56
N SER A 171 -10.47 -6.71 10.52
CA SER A 171 -11.83 -6.15 10.48
C SER A 171 -12.48 -6.19 9.10
N THR A 172 -11.68 -6.33 8.03
CA THR A 172 -12.12 -6.26 6.63
C THR A 172 -11.52 -7.40 5.82
N THR A 173 -12.28 -7.91 4.84
CA THR A 173 -11.84 -8.95 3.90
C THR A 173 -11.59 -8.36 2.51
N GLY A 174 -10.82 -9.05 1.67
CA GLY A 174 -10.58 -8.63 0.28
C GLY A 174 -11.88 -8.50 -0.52
N GLU A 175 -12.87 -9.35 -0.27
CA GLU A 175 -14.18 -9.30 -0.94
C GLU A 175 -14.99 -8.03 -0.61
N LYS A 176 -15.08 -7.65 0.68
CA LYS A 176 -15.74 -6.40 1.08
C LYS A 176 -15.03 -5.19 0.46
N ALA A 177 -13.70 -5.19 0.54
CA ALA A 177 -12.87 -4.13 -0.03
C ALA A 177 -13.05 -4.04 -1.55
N HIS A 178 -13.17 -5.16 -2.26
CA HIS A 178 -13.42 -5.21 -3.70
C HIS A 178 -14.73 -4.51 -4.07
N HIS A 179 -15.85 -4.89 -3.45
CA HIS A 179 -17.16 -4.30 -3.73
C HIS A 179 -17.22 -2.81 -3.38
N ALA A 180 -16.68 -2.42 -2.21
CA ALA A 180 -16.60 -1.01 -1.82
C ALA A 180 -15.75 -0.20 -2.81
N SER A 181 -14.62 -0.75 -3.26
CA SER A 181 -13.75 -0.10 -4.25
C SER A 181 -14.43 0.10 -5.59
N ALA A 182 -15.23 -0.87 -6.05
CA ALA A 182 -15.97 -0.74 -7.31
C ALA A 182 -16.96 0.44 -7.26
N GLU A 183 -17.66 0.63 -6.14
CA GLU A 183 -18.56 1.76 -5.93
C GLU A 183 -17.80 3.09 -5.80
N ILE A 184 -16.68 3.12 -5.06
CA ILE A 184 -15.83 4.31 -4.94
C ILE A 184 -15.31 4.72 -6.33
N LEU A 185 -14.76 3.79 -7.11
CA LEU A 185 -14.29 4.08 -8.47
C LEU A 185 -15.44 4.54 -9.40
N ALA A 186 -16.64 4.00 -9.24
CA ALA A 186 -17.81 4.46 -9.99
C ALA A 186 -18.21 5.90 -9.62
N LEU A 187 -18.14 6.26 -8.33
CA LEU A 187 -18.33 7.63 -7.86
C LEU A 187 -17.27 8.57 -8.45
N LEU A 188 -15.99 8.19 -8.42
CA LEU A 188 -14.90 9.00 -8.98
C LEU A 188 -15.10 9.30 -10.47
N ARG A 189 -15.58 8.32 -11.24
CA ARG A 189 -15.89 8.49 -12.66
C ARG A 189 -16.99 9.53 -12.92
N GLN A 190 -17.97 9.69 -12.01
CA GLN A 190 -18.99 10.73 -12.13
C GLN A 190 -18.40 12.15 -12.03
N HIS A 191 -17.21 12.25 -11.45
CA HIS A 191 -16.44 13.48 -11.33
C HIS A 191 -15.24 13.51 -12.30
N ASP A 192 -15.27 12.75 -13.40
CA ASP A 192 -14.18 12.53 -14.36
C ASP A 192 -12.80 12.28 -13.74
N VAL A 193 -12.76 11.60 -12.59
CA VAL A 193 -11.52 11.15 -11.97
C VAL A 193 -11.34 9.68 -12.30
N THR A 194 -10.38 9.38 -13.18
CA THR A 194 -10.15 8.01 -13.68
C THR A 194 -8.76 7.46 -13.38
N ASP A 195 -7.79 8.33 -13.08
CA ASP A 195 -6.39 7.97 -12.80
C ASP A 195 -6.17 7.77 -11.29
N VAL A 196 -7.01 6.91 -10.69
CA VAL A 196 -7.04 6.68 -9.25
C VAL A 196 -7.24 5.20 -8.94
N GLU A 197 -6.56 4.77 -7.88
CA GLU A 197 -6.65 3.43 -7.32
C GLU A 197 -7.19 3.49 -5.89
N VAL A 198 -7.71 2.35 -5.42
CA VAL A 198 -8.10 2.18 -4.02
C VAL A 198 -7.32 1.00 -3.45
N ALA A 199 -6.68 1.22 -2.30
CA ALA A 199 -5.94 0.18 -1.60
C ALA A 199 -6.26 0.23 -0.10
N TYR A 200 -6.28 -0.94 0.53
CA TYR A 200 -6.64 -1.14 1.93
C TYR A 200 -5.46 -1.74 2.67
N HIS A 201 -5.17 -1.23 3.85
CA HIS A 201 -4.15 -1.78 4.72
C HIS A 201 -4.64 -1.87 6.16
N GLU A 202 -4.11 -2.83 6.89
CA GLU A 202 -4.30 -2.87 8.33
C GLU A 202 -3.43 -1.78 8.99
N LEU A 203 -4.01 -1.08 9.95
CA LEU A 203 -3.25 -0.22 10.85
C LEU A 203 -2.55 -1.08 11.88
N GLU A 204 -1.26 -0.81 12.10
CA GLU A 204 -0.57 -1.42 13.22
C GLU A 204 -1.21 -0.99 14.53
N ILE A 205 -1.58 -1.98 15.34
CA ILE A 205 -2.03 -1.71 16.70
C ILE A 205 -0.78 -1.29 17.46
N TRP A 206 -0.69 0.00 17.83
CA TRP A 206 0.31 0.56 18.76
C TRP A 206 0.31 -0.10 20.17
N SER A 207 -0.41 -1.21 20.35
CA SER A 207 -0.72 -1.84 21.64
C SER A 207 -0.22 -3.27 21.75
N ARG A 208 0.78 -3.68 20.96
CA ARG A 208 1.34 -5.03 21.08
C ARG A 208 2.85 -5.06 21.26
N TRP A 209 3.32 -4.27 22.23
CA TRP A 209 4.56 -4.55 22.95
C TRP A 209 4.36 -4.26 24.45
N PRO A 210 4.53 -5.27 25.34
CA PRO A 210 4.63 -5.05 26.79
C PRO A 210 5.92 -4.32 27.18
#